data_AF-A0AAD7JQ16-F1
#
_entry.id   AF-A0AAD7JQ16-F1
#
_cell.length_a   1.000
_cell.length_b   1.000
_cell.length_c   1.000
_cell.angle_alpha   90.00
_cell.angle_beta   90.00
_cell.angle_gamma   90.00
#
_symmetry.space_group_name_H-M   'P 1'
#
loop_
_entity.id
_entity.type
_entity.pdbx_description
1 polymer ?
#
loop_
_entity_poly.entity_id
_entity_poly.type
_entity_poly.pdbx_seq_one_letter_code
_entity_poly.pdbx_strand_id
1 'polypeptide(L)'
;MALAIFEGVEYYIDACSDADQNARLLDIHGGKRTRTRKLATRIIVEPAGFKMCAREKEKEGFKAILVTPEWVYSSVKAGNKQSSNYYSPDPSMVFSSVIISAVGLSDSQAAFIGAEVARRGGQWLAAITDNVTHLISKTELDFPPSDSFHPLHVSHRWVLECLVQDFLLPTAPFEFSPSHEHNNPSFSAARRFCQSILSQMNVHTTVSISRRTIRLRGSRLPVLPFEVLAKIFIEFRDIIY
;
A
#
# COMPACT_ATOMS: atom_id res chain seq x y z
N MET A 1 8.08 25.17 -15.18
CA MET A 1 9.38 25.04 -14.47
C MET A 1 9.30 23.81 -13.60
N ALA A 2 10.29 22.92 -13.65
CA ALA A 2 10.33 21.77 -12.75
C ALA A 2 10.58 22.27 -11.31
N LEU A 3 9.87 21.69 -10.33
CA LEU A 3 10.12 21.95 -8.91
C LEU A 3 11.53 21.49 -8.54
N ALA A 4 12.30 22.33 -7.86
CA ALA A 4 13.66 22.03 -7.40
C ALA A 4 13.65 21.16 -6.13
N ILE A 5 13.09 19.96 -6.24
CA ILE A 5 12.88 19.03 -5.11
C ILE A 5 14.20 18.65 -4.44
N PHE A 6 15.25 18.45 -5.24
CA PHE A 6 16.56 17.99 -4.79
C PHE A 6 17.60 19.10 -4.70
N GLU A 7 17.17 20.35 -4.55
CA GLU A 7 18.08 21.46 -4.29
C GLU A 7 18.98 21.16 -3.07
N GLY A 8 20.29 21.40 -3.24
CA GLY A 8 21.33 21.12 -2.25
C GLY A 8 21.73 19.65 -2.14
N VAL A 9 21.18 18.75 -2.98
CA VAL A 9 21.57 17.33 -2.99
C VAL A 9 22.69 17.11 -4.00
N GLU A 10 23.89 16.83 -3.50
CA GLU A 10 24.96 16.26 -4.31
C GLU A 10 24.86 14.74 -4.26
N TYR A 11 24.69 14.06 -5.40
CA TYR A 11 24.36 12.63 -5.44
C TYR A 11 25.35 11.80 -6.25
N TYR A 12 25.46 10.53 -5.88
CA TYR A 12 26.14 9.47 -6.63
C TYR A 12 25.20 8.27 -6.76
N ILE A 13 25.28 7.53 -7.85
CA ILE A 13 24.48 6.31 -8.05
C ILE A 13 25.43 5.13 -8.13
N ASP A 14 25.16 4.12 -7.32
CA ASP A 14 26.01 2.96 -7.14
C ASP A 14 25.16 1.68 -7.23
N ALA A 15 25.62 0.69 -8.00
CA ALA A 15 24.97 -0.62 -8.13
C ALA A 15 23.42 -0.55 -8.20
N CYS A 16 22.90 0.21 -9.16
CA CYS A 16 21.46 0.36 -9.39
C CYS A 16 21.13 0.05 -10.86
N SER A 17 20.11 -0.77 -11.07
CA SER A 17 19.61 -1.18 -12.39
C SER A 17 19.07 0.01 -13.19
N ASP A 18 18.32 0.90 -12.54
CA ASP A 18 17.69 2.08 -13.15
C ASP A 18 18.54 3.36 -13.01
N ALA A 19 19.86 3.24 -13.08
CA ALA A 19 20.76 4.37 -12.81
C ALA A 19 20.49 5.60 -13.70
N ASP A 20 20.22 5.39 -14.98
CA ASP A 20 19.96 6.50 -15.92
C ASP A 20 18.65 7.21 -15.62
N GLN A 21 17.59 6.47 -15.28
CA GLN A 21 16.29 7.05 -14.94
C GLN A 21 16.38 7.86 -13.64
N ASN A 22 17.05 7.31 -12.62
CA ASN A 22 17.28 8.02 -11.36
C ASN A 22 18.12 9.28 -11.56
N ALA A 23 19.19 9.21 -12.37
CA ALA A 23 20.02 10.38 -12.69
C ALA A 23 19.19 11.47 -13.37
N ARG A 24 18.39 11.12 -14.38
CA ARG A 24 17.51 12.06 -15.08
C ARG A 24 16.54 12.75 -14.11
N LEU A 25 15.88 11.99 -13.23
CA LEU A 25 14.95 12.55 -12.26
C LEU A 25 15.65 13.49 -11.27
N LEU A 26 16.82 13.10 -10.76
CA LEU A 26 17.60 13.94 -9.86
C LEU A 26 18.05 15.24 -10.53
N ASP A 27 18.59 15.15 -11.75
CA ASP A 27 19.10 16.31 -12.50
C ASP A 27 17.97 17.30 -12.86
N ILE A 28 16.85 16.80 -13.39
CA ILE A 28 15.69 17.64 -13.77
C ILE A 28 15.10 18.37 -12.56
N HIS A 29 15.20 17.78 -11.37
CA HIS A 29 14.67 18.33 -10.13
C HIS A 29 15.73 19.00 -9.25
N GLY A 30 16.86 19.42 -9.83
CA GLY A 30 17.85 20.30 -9.17
C GLY A 30 18.93 19.61 -8.34
N GLY A 31 19.03 18.29 -8.42
CA GLY A 31 20.14 17.51 -7.86
C GLY A 31 21.41 17.67 -8.71
N LYS A 32 22.57 17.50 -8.08
CA LYS A 32 23.88 17.63 -8.74
C LYS A 32 24.67 16.34 -8.65
N ARG A 33 24.93 15.70 -9.79
CA ARG A 33 25.73 14.49 -9.84
C ARG A 33 27.19 14.77 -9.49
N THR A 34 27.77 13.97 -8.61
CA THR A 34 29.19 14.02 -8.27
C THR A 34 29.99 13.00 -9.06
N ARG A 35 31.30 13.27 -9.21
CA ARG A 35 32.23 12.32 -9.85
C ARG A 35 32.63 11.18 -8.92
N THR A 36 32.53 11.38 -7.62
CA THR A 36 33.00 10.43 -6.59
C THR A 36 32.02 10.34 -5.43
N ARG A 37 31.97 9.15 -4.81
CA ARG A 37 31.17 8.88 -3.60
C ARG A 37 31.50 9.84 -2.45
N LYS A 38 32.78 10.24 -2.32
CA LYS A 38 33.28 11.10 -1.22
C LYS A 38 32.67 12.49 -1.19
N LEU A 39 32.34 13.03 -2.35
CA LEU A 39 31.73 14.37 -2.47
C LEU A 39 30.21 14.31 -2.36
N ALA A 40 29.61 13.13 -2.44
CA ALA A 40 28.16 13.01 -2.42
C ALA A 40 27.60 13.25 -1.01
N THR A 41 26.48 13.97 -0.95
CA THR A 41 25.60 14.00 0.22
C THR A 41 24.72 12.76 0.28
N ARG A 42 24.39 12.18 -0.88
CA ARG A 42 23.53 10.99 -1.03
C ARG A 42 24.11 9.99 -2.01
N ILE A 43 24.02 8.72 -1.67
CA ILE A 43 24.35 7.64 -2.59
C ILE A 43 23.09 6.81 -2.79
N ILE A 44 22.65 6.71 -4.03
CA ILE A 44 21.53 5.87 -4.43
C ILE A 44 22.07 4.47 -4.68
N VAL A 45 21.57 3.48 -3.96
CA VAL A 45 22.05 2.09 -4.04
C VAL A 45 20.92 1.11 -3.73
N GLU A 46 20.86 0.01 -4.48
CA GLU A 46 19.89 -1.06 -4.21
C GLU A 46 20.32 -1.94 -3.02
N PRO A 47 19.38 -2.65 -2.37
CA PRO A 47 19.71 -3.53 -1.25
C PRO A 47 20.81 -4.57 -1.57
N ALA A 48 20.87 -5.05 -2.81
CA ALA A 48 21.91 -5.98 -3.26
C ALA A 48 23.33 -5.35 -3.21
N GLY A 49 23.45 -4.05 -3.47
CA GLY A 49 24.70 -3.30 -3.43
C GLY A 49 25.09 -2.76 -2.04
N PHE A 50 24.17 -2.81 -1.07
CA PHE A 50 24.35 -2.18 0.24
C PHE A 50 25.61 -2.60 0.97
N LYS A 51 25.87 -3.92 1.09
CA LYS A 51 27.01 -4.44 1.87
C LYS A 51 28.35 -3.92 1.35
N MET A 52 28.52 -3.84 0.04
CA MET A 52 29.75 -3.32 -0.57
C MET A 52 29.88 -1.82 -0.33
N CYS A 53 28.81 -1.06 -0.61
CA CYS A 53 28.81 0.40 -0.45
C CYS A 53 29.02 0.83 1.01
N ALA A 54 28.39 0.13 1.96
CA ALA A 54 28.55 0.38 3.40
C ALA A 54 29.99 0.11 3.88
N ARG A 55 30.61 -0.97 3.41
CA ARG A 55 32.03 -1.28 3.72
C ARG A 55 32.97 -0.23 3.14
N GLU A 56 32.74 0.21 1.91
CA GLU A 56 33.52 1.28 1.30
C GLU A 56 33.34 2.61 2.04
N LYS A 57 32.11 2.92 2.47
CA LYS A 57 31.83 4.09 3.31
C LYS A 57 32.64 4.09 4.58
N GLU A 58 32.71 2.96 5.28
CA GLU A 58 33.49 2.82 6.51
C GLU A 58 35.00 2.95 6.23
N LYS A 59 35.49 2.26 5.19
CA LYS A 59 36.91 2.29 4.80
C LYS A 59 37.38 3.68 4.37
N GLU A 60 36.57 4.38 3.59
CA GLU A 60 36.92 5.67 3.00
C GLU A 60 36.48 6.89 3.83
N GLY A 61 35.62 6.67 4.84
CA GLY A 61 35.19 7.69 5.79
C GLY A 61 34.28 8.78 5.22
N PHE A 62 33.57 8.52 4.12
CA PHE A 62 32.65 9.52 3.56
C PHE A 62 31.33 9.59 4.34
N LYS A 63 30.76 10.80 4.41
CA LYS A 63 29.56 11.08 5.23
C LYS A 63 28.23 10.91 4.49
N ALA A 64 28.28 10.54 3.21
CA ALA A 64 27.10 10.38 2.37
C ALA A 64 26.09 9.41 3.01
N ILE A 65 24.81 9.74 2.93
CA ILE A 65 23.74 8.85 3.40
C ILE A 65 23.32 7.94 2.24
N LEU A 66 23.27 6.64 2.51
CA LEU A 66 22.85 5.64 1.55
C LEU A 66 21.32 5.61 1.52
N VAL A 67 20.73 5.66 0.33
CA VAL A 67 19.29 5.56 0.13
C VAL A 67 18.97 4.65 -1.04
N THR A 68 17.78 4.06 -1.04
CA THR A 68 17.29 3.28 -2.18
C THR A 68 16.76 4.18 -3.30
N PRO A 69 16.63 3.68 -4.54
CA PRO A 69 16.01 4.40 -5.66
C PRO A 69 14.61 4.93 -5.37
N GLU A 70 13.83 4.23 -4.54
CA GLU A 70 12.46 4.61 -4.15
C GLU A 70 12.41 5.99 -3.49
N TRP A 71 13.50 6.44 -2.85
CA TRP A 71 13.59 7.80 -2.30
C TRP A 71 13.45 8.87 -3.39
N VAL A 72 14.04 8.64 -4.57
CA VAL A 72 13.97 9.55 -5.71
C VAL A 72 12.55 9.57 -6.26
N TYR A 73 12.00 8.39 -6.58
CA TYR A 73 10.65 8.26 -7.14
C TYR A 73 9.58 8.83 -6.20
N SER A 74 9.66 8.50 -4.91
CA SER A 74 8.68 8.96 -3.91
C SER A 74 8.76 10.46 -3.69
N SER A 75 9.97 11.04 -3.71
CA SER A 75 10.14 12.50 -3.61
C SER A 75 9.57 13.24 -4.82
N VAL A 76 9.79 12.71 -6.02
CA VAL A 76 9.21 13.29 -7.25
C VAL A 76 7.69 13.16 -7.23
N LYS A 77 7.16 11.98 -6.90
CA LYS A 77 5.70 11.73 -6.82
C LYS A 77 5.02 12.66 -5.82
N ALA A 78 5.61 12.85 -4.64
CA ALA A 78 5.08 13.72 -3.61
C ALA A 78 5.31 15.22 -3.88
N GLY A 79 6.13 15.56 -4.89
CA GLY A 79 6.51 16.95 -5.18
C GLY A 79 7.39 17.60 -4.09
N ASN A 80 7.92 16.82 -3.15
CA ASN A 80 8.75 17.29 -2.05
C ASN A 80 9.84 16.26 -1.66
N LYS A 81 10.94 16.73 -1.06
CA LYS A 81 12.06 15.87 -0.67
C LYS A 81 11.69 15.00 0.53
N GLN A 82 11.63 13.70 0.32
CA GLN A 82 11.28 12.74 1.37
C GLN A 82 12.41 12.58 2.39
N SER A 83 12.06 12.19 3.62
CA SER A 83 13.05 11.87 4.64
C SER A 83 13.78 10.58 4.30
N SER A 84 15.11 10.65 4.19
CA SER A 84 15.95 9.49 3.84
C SER A 84 15.94 8.37 4.88
N ASN A 85 15.47 8.63 6.11
CA ASN A 85 15.40 7.62 7.16
C ASN A 85 14.47 6.45 6.81
N TYR A 86 13.52 6.68 5.89
CA TYR A 86 12.55 5.68 5.45
C TYR A 86 12.93 5.00 4.14
N TYR A 87 14.14 5.19 3.65
CA TYR A 87 14.60 4.66 2.37
C TYR A 87 15.99 4.06 2.50
N SER A 88 16.26 3.41 3.63
CA SER A 88 17.54 2.73 3.85
C SER A 88 17.67 1.53 2.90
N PRO A 89 18.83 1.34 2.25
CA PRO A 89 19.13 0.12 1.49
C PRO A 89 19.59 -1.04 2.37
N ASP A 90 19.69 -0.85 3.69
CA ASP A 90 20.02 -1.91 4.63
C ASP A 90 18.91 -2.99 4.66
N PRO A 91 19.22 -4.27 4.35
CA PRO A 91 18.23 -5.34 4.37
C PRO A 91 17.52 -5.56 5.71
N SER A 92 18.12 -5.12 6.83
CA SER A 92 17.47 -5.18 8.15
C SER A 92 16.32 -4.18 8.30
N MET A 93 16.26 -3.16 7.43
CA MET A 93 15.16 -2.20 7.34
C MET A 93 14.07 -2.75 6.43
N VAL A 94 13.45 -3.85 6.87
CA VAL A 94 12.46 -4.64 6.11
C VAL A 94 11.34 -3.80 5.50
N PHE A 95 10.90 -2.75 6.19
CA PHE A 95 9.82 -1.87 5.73
C PHE A 95 10.31 -0.56 5.11
N SER A 96 11.57 -0.49 4.69
CA SER A 96 12.10 0.64 3.91
C SER A 96 11.19 0.91 2.70
N SER A 97 10.83 2.18 2.49
CA SER A 97 9.86 2.71 1.51
C SER A 97 8.39 2.34 1.72
N VAL A 98 8.05 1.62 2.80
CA VAL A 98 6.67 1.21 3.11
C VAL A 98 5.99 2.23 4.02
N ILE A 99 4.78 2.66 3.64
CA ILE A 99 3.93 3.56 4.42
C ILE A 99 2.64 2.81 4.74
N ILE A 100 2.41 2.54 6.02
CA ILE A 100 1.31 1.72 6.51
C ILE A 100 0.30 2.56 7.28
N SER A 101 -0.97 2.35 6.98
CA SER A 101 -2.10 2.72 7.86
C SER A 101 -2.89 1.47 8.24
N ALA A 102 -3.66 1.55 9.31
CA ALA A 102 -4.48 0.44 9.77
C ALA A 102 -5.91 0.85 10.07
N VAL A 103 -6.84 -0.09 9.83
CA VAL A 103 -8.25 0.06 10.17
C VAL A 103 -8.75 -1.23 10.82
N GLY A 104 -9.63 -1.10 11.83
CA GLY A 104 -10.25 -2.24 12.51
C GLY A 104 -9.29 -3.03 13.42
N LEU A 105 -8.12 -2.49 13.74
CA LEU A 105 -7.24 -3.01 14.78
C LEU A 105 -7.60 -2.36 16.12
N SER A 106 -7.36 -3.05 17.25
CA SER A 106 -7.42 -2.39 18.55
C SER A 106 -6.24 -1.44 18.70
N ASP A 107 -6.39 -0.40 19.54
CA ASP A 107 -5.33 0.59 19.79
C ASP A 107 -4.02 -0.07 20.22
N SER A 108 -4.09 -1.09 21.08
CA SER A 108 -2.92 -1.86 21.52
C SER A 108 -2.20 -2.57 20.37
N GLN A 109 -2.93 -3.13 19.41
CA GLN A 109 -2.35 -3.83 18.27
C GLN A 109 -1.79 -2.84 17.24
N ALA A 110 -2.52 -1.75 16.97
CA ALA A 110 -2.07 -0.67 16.11
C ALA A 110 -0.78 -0.05 16.64
N ALA A 111 -0.70 0.21 17.96
CA ALA A 111 0.50 0.75 18.59
C ALA A 111 1.68 -0.21 18.50
N PHE A 112 1.47 -1.50 18.78
CA PHE A 112 2.52 -2.52 18.67
C PHE A 112 3.06 -2.62 17.24
N ILE A 113 2.17 -2.82 16.26
CA ILE A 113 2.56 -2.98 14.86
C ILE A 113 3.21 -1.70 14.33
N GLY A 114 2.66 -0.52 14.64
CA GLY A 114 3.24 0.75 14.23
C GLY A 114 4.65 0.96 14.77
N ALA A 115 4.91 0.56 16.03
CA ALA A 115 6.24 0.63 16.61
C ALA A 115 7.23 -0.33 15.93
N GLU A 116 6.81 -1.55 15.61
CA GLU A 116 7.62 -2.53 14.87
C GLU A 116 7.97 -2.04 13.45
N VAL A 117 6.97 -1.51 12.73
CA VAL A 117 7.13 -0.96 11.38
C VAL A 117 8.12 0.20 11.39
N ALA A 118 7.95 1.15 12.31
CA ALA A 118 8.84 2.30 12.45
C ALA A 118 10.28 1.88 12.78
N ARG A 119 10.46 0.88 13.65
CA ARG A 119 11.79 0.37 14.02
C ARG A 119 12.52 -0.27 12.84
N ARG A 120 11.79 -0.84 11.88
CA ARG A 120 12.36 -1.49 10.69
C ARG A 120 12.27 -0.61 9.43
N GLY A 121 12.30 0.71 9.62
CA GLY A 121 12.48 1.67 8.53
C GLY A 121 11.20 2.06 7.77
N GLY A 122 10.03 1.56 8.19
CA GLY A 122 8.75 1.95 7.61
C GLY A 122 8.14 3.19 8.26
N GLN A 123 7.08 3.70 7.64
CA GLN A 123 6.26 4.78 8.20
C GLN A 123 4.91 4.24 8.65
N TRP A 124 4.46 4.69 9.82
CA TRP A 124 3.13 4.41 10.34
C TRP A 124 2.30 5.70 10.35
N LEU A 125 1.18 5.71 9.64
CA LEU A 125 0.25 6.84 9.59
C LEU A 125 -1.08 6.43 10.20
N ALA A 126 -1.55 7.20 11.19
CA ALA A 126 -2.86 6.98 11.80
C ALA A 126 -4.02 7.27 10.83
N ALA A 127 -3.83 8.23 9.91
CA ALA A 127 -4.81 8.60 8.90
C ALA A 127 -4.44 7.97 7.54
N ILE A 128 -5.47 7.54 6.80
CA ILE A 128 -5.31 7.09 5.41
C ILE A 128 -5.14 8.33 4.53
N THR A 129 -4.05 8.39 3.79
CA THR A 129 -3.70 9.47 2.85
C THR A 129 -3.25 8.89 1.52
N ASP A 130 -3.15 9.71 0.48
CA ASP A 130 -2.75 9.27 -0.89
C ASP A 130 -1.32 8.71 -0.97
N ASN A 131 -0.51 8.93 0.07
CA ASN A 131 0.85 8.43 0.17
C ASN A 131 0.94 7.06 0.88
N VAL A 132 -0.16 6.58 1.48
CA VAL A 132 -0.18 5.24 2.08
C VAL A 132 0.03 4.21 0.99
N THR A 133 1.00 3.31 1.19
CA THR A 133 1.28 2.23 0.23
C THR A 133 0.51 0.98 0.59
N HIS A 134 0.34 0.71 1.89
CA HIS A 134 -0.37 -0.47 2.40
C HIS A 134 -1.39 -0.06 3.47
N LEU A 135 -2.60 -0.56 3.31
CA LEU A 135 -3.64 -0.46 4.31
C LEU A 135 -3.84 -1.83 4.92
N ILE A 136 -3.69 -1.94 6.23
CA ILE A 136 -3.81 -3.22 6.93
C ILE A 136 -5.09 -3.31 7.77
N SER A 137 -5.67 -4.50 7.81
CA SER A 137 -6.81 -4.77 8.68
C SER A 137 -6.88 -6.24 9.11
N LYS A 138 -7.75 -6.55 10.06
CA LYS A 138 -8.06 -7.94 10.44
C LYS A 138 -8.96 -8.64 9.45
N THR A 139 -9.89 -7.89 8.86
CA THR A 139 -10.94 -8.40 7.99
C THR A 139 -10.98 -7.56 6.74
N GLU A 140 -11.56 -8.13 5.69
CA GLU A 140 -11.93 -7.37 4.50
C GLU A 140 -12.79 -6.16 4.91
N LEU A 141 -12.56 -5.04 4.22
CA LEU A 141 -13.22 -3.76 4.46
C LEU A 141 -13.98 -3.41 3.19
N ASP A 142 -15.21 -2.94 3.35
CA ASP A 142 -16.02 -2.47 2.22
C ASP A 142 -15.51 -1.10 1.76
N PHE A 143 -14.46 -1.04 0.95
CA PHE A 143 -14.06 0.22 0.31
C PHE A 143 -15.02 0.54 -0.86
N PRO A 144 -15.48 1.81 -1.00
CA PRO A 144 -16.03 2.22 -2.27
C PRO A 144 -14.91 2.13 -3.33
N PRO A 145 -15.18 1.62 -4.54
CA PRO A 145 -14.23 1.72 -5.63
C PRO A 145 -14.08 3.21 -5.97
N SER A 146 -13.09 3.88 -5.37
CA SER A 146 -12.63 5.18 -5.86
C SER A 146 -11.72 4.92 -7.06
N ASP A 147 -11.92 5.68 -8.14
CA ASP A 147 -11.16 5.54 -9.39
C ASP A 147 -9.71 6.06 -9.29
N SER A 148 -9.26 6.55 -8.13
CA SER A 148 -8.12 7.47 -8.02
C SER A 148 -6.96 7.02 -7.13
N PHE A 149 -6.64 5.72 -7.06
CA PHE A 149 -5.57 5.11 -6.23
C PHE A 149 -6.06 4.65 -4.85
N HIS A 150 -5.92 3.35 -4.57
CA HIS A 150 -6.09 2.80 -3.22
C HIS A 150 -4.77 2.18 -2.78
N PRO A 151 -4.38 2.33 -1.50
CA PRO A 151 -3.30 1.54 -0.94
C PRO A 151 -3.60 0.04 -1.09
N LEU A 152 -2.55 -0.78 -1.18
CA LEU A 152 -2.70 -2.23 -1.21
C LEU A 152 -3.38 -2.69 0.09
N HIS A 153 -4.57 -3.26 -0.02
CA HIS A 153 -5.33 -3.70 1.13
C HIS A 153 -4.97 -5.14 1.50
N VAL A 154 -4.29 -5.30 2.62
CA VAL A 154 -3.75 -6.59 3.07
C VAL A 154 -4.12 -6.90 4.51
N SER A 155 -4.13 -8.19 4.85
CA SER A 155 -4.27 -8.61 6.23
C SER A 155 -3.09 -8.11 7.07
N HIS A 156 -3.36 -7.65 8.29
CA HIS A 156 -2.34 -7.31 9.29
C HIS A 156 -1.32 -8.45 9.51
N ARG A 157 -1.69 -9.70 9.20
CA ARG A 157 -0.78 -10.84 9.22
C ARG A 157 0.43 -10.65 8.31
N TRP A 158 0.29 -9.97 7.17
CA TRP A 158 1.42 -9.69 6.28
C TRP A 158 2.59 -9.02 7.02
N VAL A 159 2.28 -8.00 7.84
CA VAL A 159 3.30 -7.29 8.63
C VAL A 159 3.94 -8.23 9.65
N LEU A 160 3.13 -9.02 10.35
CA LEU A 160 3.62 -9.97 11.35
C LEU A 160 4.52 -11.05 10.72
N GLU A 161 4.15 -11.60 9.57
CA GLU A 161 4.97 -12.59 8.87
C GLU A 161 6.26 -11.96 8.32
N CYS A 162 6.23 -10.71 7.81
CA CYS A 162 7.44 -10.00 7.42
C CYS A 162 8.41 -9.80 8.60
N LEU A 163 7.87 -9.50 9.79
CA LEU A 163 8.65 -9.36 11.01
C LEU A 163 9.28 -10.68 11.47
N VAL A 164 8.56 -11.79 11.34
CA VAL A 164 9.03 -13.14 11.70
C VAL A 164 10.10 -13.63 10.73
N GLN A 165 9.90 -13.41 9.43
CA GLN A 165 10.82 -13.84 8.37
C GLN A 165 12.02 -12.88 8.18
N ASP A 166 11.99 -11.71 8.81
CA ASP A 166 12.97 -10.62 8.65
C ASP A 166 13.19 -10.23 7.18
N PHE A 167 12.10 -10.25 6.41
CA PHE A 167 12.11 -9.97 4.97
C PHE A 167 10.75 -9.42 4.50
N LEU A 168 10.76 -8.58 3.47
CA LEU A 168 9.53 -8.00 2.92
C LEU A 168 8.84 -9.02 2.00
N LEU A 169 7.79 -9.65 2.51
CA LEU A 169 7.06 -10.67 1.77
C LEU A 169 6.16 -10.06 0.68
N PRO A 170 5.89 -10.79 -0.41
CA PRO A 170 4.85 -10.42 -1.37
C PRO A 170 3.49 -10.24 -0.70
N THR A 171 2.72 -9.26 -1.15
CA THR A 171 1.40 -8.93 -0.59
C THR A 171 0.30 -9.88 -1.04
N ALA A 172 0.38 -10.40 -2.27
CA ALA A 172 -0.67 -11.19 -2.90
C ALA A 172 -1.28 -12.32 -2.04
N PRO A 173 -0.51 -13.11 -1.25
CA PRO A 173 -1.08 -14.15 -0.37
C PRO A 173 -1.91 -13.61 0.80
N PHE A 174 -1.79 -12.31 1.09
CA PHE A 174 -2.41 -11.62 2.22
C PHE A 174 -3.44 -10.59 1.80
N GLU A 175 -3.58 -10.34 0.49
CA GLU A 175 -4.57 -9.43 -0.08
C GLU A 175 -5.97 -9.98 0.14
N PHE A 176 -6.88 -9.09 0.54
CA PHE A 176 -8.29 -9.43 0.59
C PHE A 176 -8.82 -9.47 -0.86
N SER A 177 -8.95 -10.67 -1.40
CA SER A 177 -9.43 -10.84 -2.76
C SER A 177 -10.96 -10.67 -2.81
N PRO A 178 -11.51 -9.78 -3.66
CA PRO A 178 -12.95 -9.72 -3.90
C PRO A 178 -13.52 -11.00 -4.55
N SER A 179 -12.66 -11.94 -4.97
CA SER A 179 -13.03 -13.17 -5.68
C SER A 179 -13.50 -14.32 -4.78
N HIS A 180 -13.26 -14.29 -3.47
CA HIS A 180 -13.74 -15.37 -2.58
C HIS A 180 -15.24 -15.29 -2.27
N GLU A 181 -15.86 -14.11 -2.37
CA GLU A 181 -17.31 -13.96 -2.19
C GLU A 181 -18.11 -14.38 -3.42
N HIS A 182 -17.57 -14.19 -4.63
CA HIS A 182 -18.26 -14.56 -5.88
C HIS A 182 -18.44 -16.08 -6.06
N ASN A 183 -17.53 -16.89 -5.50
CA ASN A 183 -17.54 -18.36 -5.63
C ASN A 183 -18.03 -19.08 -4.37
N ASN A 184 -18.42 -18.36 -3.32
CA ASN A 184 -19.06 -18.99 -2.17
C ASN A 184 -20.49 -19.41 -2.55
N PRO A 185 -20.83 -20.71 -2.46
CA PRO A 185 -22.12 -21.23 -2.90
C PRO A 185 -23.29 -20.52 -2.20
N SER A 186 -23.15 -20.13 -0.93
CA SER A 186 -24.18 -19.42 -0.17
C SER A 186 -24.44 -18.00 -0.70
N PHE A 187 -23.39 -17.23 -1.01
CA PHE A 187 -23.52 -15.90 -1.60
C PHE A 187 -24.01 -15.96 -3.06
N SER A 188 -23.61 -17.00 -3.81
CA SER A 188 -24.07 -17.21 -5.18
C SER A 188 -25.56 -17.58 -5.24
N ALA A 189 -26.05 -18.40 -4.29
CA ALA A 189 -27.46 -18.75 -4.16
C ALA A 189 -28.29 -17.52 -3.75
N ALA A 190 -27.79 -16.75 -2.78
CA ALA A 190 -28.42 -15.50 -2.35
C ALA A 190 -28.54 -14.49 -3.50
N ARG A 191 -27.48 -14.33 -4.30
CA ARG A 191 -27.47 -13.43 -5.46
C ARG A 191 -28.50 -13.88 -6.49
N ARG A 192 -28.54 -15.17 -6.85
CA ARG A 192 -29.53 -15.70 -7.82
C ARG A 192 -30.97 -15.52 -7.32
N PHE A 193 -31.22 -15.75 -6.04
CA PHE A 193 -32.53 -15.56 -5.44
C PHE A 193 -32.97 -14.10 -5.51
N CYS A 194 -32.11 -13.15 -5.08
CA CYS A 194 -32.41 -11.73 -5.17
C CYS A 194 -32.61 -11.28 -6.63
N GLN A 195 -31.77 -11.76 -7.55
CA GLN A 195 -31.88 -11.47 -8.99
C GLN A 195 -33.21 -12.00 -9.58
N SER A 196 -33.69 -13.15 -9.10
CA SER A 196 -34.99 -13.75 -9.49
C SER A 196 -36.18 -12.93 -8.99
N ILE A 197 -36.14 -12.44 -7.75
CA ILE A 197 -37.19 -11.57 -7.21
C ILE A 197 -37.24 -10.26 -8.01
N LEU A 198 -36.07 -9.67 -8.29
CA LEU A 198 -35.99 -8.40 -9.00
C LEU A 198 -36.43 -8.52 -10.47
N SER A 199 -36.13 -9.64 -11.14
CA SER A 199 -36.60 -9.88 -12.51
C SER A 199 -38.11 -10.05 -12.57
N GLN A 200 -38.74 -10.70 -11.59
CA GLN A 200 -40.21 -10.78 -11.49
C GLN A 200 -40.87 -9.39 -11.33
N MET A 201 -40.12 -8.41 -10.84
CA MET A 201 -40.57 -7.03 -10.65
C MET A 201 -40.20 -6.11 -11.83
N ASN A 202 -39.69 -6.65 -12.95
CA ASN A 202 -39.13 -5.88 -14.08
C ASN A 202 -38.01 -4.90 -13.67
N VAL A 203 -37.30 -5.20 -12.58
CA VAL A 203 -36.19 -4.41 -12.09
C VAL A 203 -34.87 -5.00 -12.62
N HIS A 204 -34.31 -4.35 -13.64
CA HIS A 204 -33.01 -4.73 -14.21
C HIS A 204 -31.87 -4.02 -13.47
N THR A 205 -31.47 -4.57 -12.33
CA THR A 205 -30.36 -4.09 -11.50
C THR A 205 -29.42 -5.24 -11.14
N THR A 206 -28.14 -4.94 -10.93
CA THR A 206 -27.17 -5.96 -10.50
C THR A 206 -27.12 -6.02 -8.98
N VAL A 207 -27.30 -7.22 -8.41
CA VAL A 207 -27.22 -7.44 -6.97
C VAL A 207 -25.81 -7.86 -6.56
N SER A 208 -25.23 -7.13 -5.61
CA SER A 208 -24.02 -7.54 -4.89
C SER A 208 -24.37 -7.88 -3.45
N ILE A 209 -23.97 -9.05 -2.97
CA ILE A 209 -24.19 -9.50 -1.60
C ILE A 209 -22.83 -9.81 -1.01
N SER A 210 -22.53 -9.20 0.14
CA SER A 210 -21.39 -9.54 1.00
C SER A 210 -21.89 -9.98 2.37
N ARG A 211 -20.98 -10.41 3.24
CA ARG A 211 -21.29 -10.76 4.65
C ARG A 211 -22.00 -9.67 5.44
N ARG A 212 -22.05 -8.42 4.99
CA ARG A 212 -22.65 -7.32 5.77
C ARG A 212 -23.63 -6.44 4.99
N THR A 213 -23.64 -6.53 3.67
CA THR A 213 -24.42 -5.60 2.85
C THR A 213 -25.02 -6.28 1.64
N ILE A 214 -26.26 -5.92 1.32
CA ILE A 214 -26.88 -6.19 0.01
C ILE A 214 -26.95 -4.85 -0.74
N ARG A 215 -26.30 -4.78 -1.90
CA ARG A 215 -26.25 -3.58 -2.74
C ARG A 215 -26.92 -3.85 -4.09
N LEU A 216 -27.72 -2.90 -4.55
CA LEU A 216 -28.31 -2.88 -5.88
C LEU A 216 -27.58 -1.83 -6.72
N ARG A 217 -27.09 -2.20 -7.90
CA ARG A 217 -26.42 -1.28 -8.83
C ARG A 217 -27.27 -1.04 -10.09
N GLY A 218 -27.60 0.22 -10.36
CA GLY A 218 -28.37 0.65 -11.53
C GLY A 218 -28.55 2.17 -11.57
N SER A 219 -28.80 2.74 -12.75
CA SER A 219 -28.88 4.20 -13.01
C SER A 219 -30.10 4.89 -12.35
N ARG A 220 -31.04 4.11 -11.83
CA ARG A 220 -32.10 4.55 -10.91
C ARG A 220 -32.23 3.48 -9.82
N LEU A 221 -31.96 3.85 -8.56
CA LEU A 221 -32.22 2.96 -7.42
C LEU A 221 -33.73 2.70 -7.36
N PRO A 222 -34.18 1.45 -7.54
CA PRO A 222 -35.58 1.13 -7.36
C PRO A 222 -35.89 1.19 -5.86
N VAL A 223 -36.92 1.94 -5.46
CA VAL A 223 -37.45 1.85 -4.10
C VAL A 223 -38.12 0.48 -4.00
N LEU A 224 -37.44 -0.46 -3.35
CA LEU A 224 -38.00 -1.78 -3.13
C LEU A 224 -39.11 -1.72 -2.07
N PRO A 225 -40.23 -2.43 -2.25
CA PRO A 225 -41.25 -2.59 -1.22
C PRO A 225 -40.66 -3.19 0.05
N PHE A 226 -41.15 -2.73 1.21
CA PHE A 226 -40.67 -3.18 2.51
C PHE A 226 -40.77 -4.71 2.68
N GLU A 227 -41.82 -5.36 2.15
CA GLU A 227 -41.96 -6.82 2.27
C GLU A 227 -40.86 -7.58 1.53
N VAL A 228 -40.31 -7.01 0.46
CA VAL A 228 -39.22 -7.61 -0.32
C VAL A 228 -37.90 -7.49 0.45
N LEU A 229 -37.62 -6.32 1.01
CA LEU A 229 -36.45 -6.11 1.87
C LEU A 229 -36.50 -7.00 3.12
N ALA A 230 -37.68 -7.12 3.74
CA ALA A 230 -37.88 -7.99 4.89
C ALA A 230 -37.67 -9.47 4.55
N LYS A 231 -38.19 -9.95 3.41
CA LYS A 231 -37.97 -11.34 2.95
C LYS A 231 -36.50 -11.63 2.68
N ILE A 232 -35.80 -10.73 1.99
CA ILE A 232 -34.37 -10.87 1.73
C ILE A 232 -33.59 -10.90 3.06
N PHE A 233 -33.93 -10.03 4.01
CA PHE A 233 -33.23 -9.96 5.29
C PHE A 233 -33.48 -11.19 6.18
N ILE A 234 -34.68 -11.74 6.18
CA ILE A 234 -35.03 -12.96 6.94
C ILE A 234 -34.31 -14.18 6.35
N GLU A 235 -34.34 -14.35 5.03
CA GLU A 235 -33.79 -15.54 4.36
C GLU A 235 -32.25 -15.62 4.46
N PHE A 236 -31.57 -14.46 4.49
CA PHE A 236 -30.10 -14.39 4.51
C PHE A 236 -29.53 -13.92 5.84
N ARG A 237 -30.34 -13.87 6.91
CA ARG A 237 -29.89 -13.48 8.25
C ARG A 237 -28.66 -14.28 8.69
N ASP A 238 -28.66 -15.58 8.44
CA ASP A 238 -27.58 -16.49 8.87
C ASP A 238 -26.36 -16.49 7.94
N ILE A 239 -26.42 -15.74 6.82
CA ILE A 239 -25.31 -15.50 5.88
C ILE A 239 -24.67 -14.11 6.12
N ILE A 240 -25.42 -13.20 6.73
CA ILE A 240 -25.03 -11.80 7.01
C ILE A 240 -24.52 -11.63 8.46
N TYR A 241 -24.76 -12.58 9.37
CA TYR A 241 -24.25 -12.60 10.74
C TYR A 241 -23.34 -13.82 10.98
#